data_AF-A0A935L314-F1
#
_entry.id   AF-A0A935L314-F1
#
_cell.length_a   1.000
_cell.length_b   1.000
_cell.length_c   1.000
_cell.angle_alpha   90.00
_cell.angle_beta   90.00
_cell.angle_gamma   90.00
#
_symmetry.space_group_name_H-M   'P 1'
#
loop_
_entity.id
_entity.type
_entity.pdbx_description
1 polymer ?
#
loop_
_entity_poly.entity_id
_entity_poly.type
_entity_poly.pdbx_seq_one_letter_code
_entity_poly.pdbx_strand_id
1 'polypeptide(L)'
;MFWLITFFFGSETLGFFAVVVKYLRIPIQLIGNALSQVFYKEAVQTYQNRKSLRALYLKNFKTTLIFAIPFLLIIGLGGKVLFTFYLGNQWTQAGIYAQYYVLSMFFLFIVSPVNSLPLVVDKQELHFALSMINYVLSLGTIIVMALLGYSFDTILIVYTLVQSIIYAFIGIWYYHLYLKADKKII
;
A
#
# COMPACT_ATOMS: atom_id res chain seq x y z
N MET A 1 -7.46 -11.28 7.79
CA MET A 1 -7.88 -11.18 6.37
C MET A 1 -8.00 -12.54 5.68
N PHE A 2 -6.91 -13.28 5.44
CA PHE A 2 -6.96 -14.55 4.67
C PHE A 2 -7.92 -15.61 5.23
N TRP A 3 -8.00 -15.74 6.57
CA TRP A 3 -8.96 -16.64 7.21
C TRP A 3 -10.41 -16.25 6.90
N LEU A 4 -10.75 -14.95 6.86
CA LEU A 4 -12.09 -14.49 6.48
C LEU A 4 -12.43 -14.87 5.04
N ILE A 5 -11.45 -14.75 4.14
CA ILE A 5 -11.66 -15.13 2.73
C ILE A 5 -11.96 -16.63 2.63
N THR A 6 -11.23 -17.46 3.37
CA THR A 6 -11.47 -18.91 3.40
C THR A 6 -12.84 -19.23 3.98
N PHE A 7 -13.22 -18.58 5.08
CA PHE A 7 -14.47 -18.80 5.79
C PHE A 7 -15.70 -18.45 4.93
N PHE A 8 -15.67 -17.31 4.23
CA PHE A 8 -16.81 -16.84 3.45
C PHE A 8 -16.81 -17.31 1.98
N PHE A 9 -15.64 -17.52 1.37
CA PHE A 9 -15.52 -17.74 -0.08
C PHE A 9 -14.71 -18.99 -0.46
N GLY A 10 -14.30 -19.80 0.51
CA GLY A 10 -13.57 -21.06 0.29
C GLY A 10 -12.07 -20.90 0.00
N SER A 11 -11.39 -22.03 -0.04
CA SER A 11 -9.93 -22.13 -0.23
C SER A 11 -9.47 -21.76 -1.64
N GLU A 12 -10.31 -21.97 -2.65
CA GLU A 12 -10.00 -21.61 -4.04
C GLU A 12 -9.85 -20.10 -4.21
N THR A 13 -10.84 -19.33 -3.77
CA THR A 13 -10.81 -17.85 -3.77
C THR A 13 -9.62 -17.32 -2.99
N LEU A 14 -9.34 -17.91 -1.82
CA LEU A 14 -8.14 -17.62 -1.04
C LEU A 14 -6.88 -17.86 -1.87
N GLY A 15 -6.79 -18.99 -2.58
CA GLY A 15 -5.65 -19.35 -3.40
C GLY A 15 -5.34 -18.30 -4.47
N PHE A 16 -6.36 -17.86 -5.20
CA PHE A 16 -6.22 -16.79 -6.19
C PHE A 16 -5.73 -15.49 -5.54
N PHE A 17 -6.39 -15.04 -4.47
CA PHE A 17 -6.02 -13.79 -3.82
C PHE A 17 -4.65 -13.83 -3.14
N ALA A 18 -4.25 -14.97 -2.57
CA ALA A 18 -2.93 -15.16 -1.98
C ALA A 18 -1.82 -15.04 -3.03
N VAL A 19 -2.04 -15.56 -4.24
CA VAL A 19 -1.11 -15.40 -5.37
C VAL A 19 -1.01 -13.93 -5.78
N VAL A 20 -2.12 -13.21 -5.87
CA VAL A 20 -2.12 -11.75 -6.11
C VAL A 20 -1.26 -11.02 -5.07
N VAL A 21 -1.55 -11.23 -3.78
CA VAL A 21 -0.82 -10.56 -2.69
C VAL A 21 0.68 -10.89 -2.75
N LYS A 22 1.05 -12.14 -3.02
CA LYS A 22 2.44 -12.57 -3.17
C LYS A 22 3.15 -11.78 -4.27
N TYR A 23 2.63 -11.80 -5.49
CA TYR A 23 3.30 -11.19 -6.65
C TYR A 23 3.31 -9.66 -6.57
N LEU A 24 2.21 -9.04 -6.16
CA LEU A 24 2.12 -7.57 -6.11
C LEU A 24 2.99 -6.98 -4.99
N ARG A 25 3.24 -7.73 -3.90
CA ARG A 25 4.08 -7.24 -2.80
C ARG A 25 5.59 -7.33 -3.07
N ILE A 26 6.05 -8.20 -3.98
CA ILE A 26 7.49 -8.34 -4.28
C ILE A 26 8.13 -7.00 -4.67
N PRO A 27 7.67 -6.28 -5.71
CA PRO A 27 8.30 -5.02 -6.10
C PRO A 27 8.21 -3.95 -5.01
N ILE A 28 7.08 -3.90 -4.30
CA ILE A 28 6.86 -2.95 -3.20
C ILE A 28 7.84 -3.20 -2.06
N GLN A 29 8.09 -4.45 -1.69
CA GLN A 29 9.04 -4.77 -0.62
C GLN A 29 10.48 -4.52 -1.05
N LEU A 30 10.87 -4.94 -2.26
CA LEU A 30 12.24 -4.77 -2.73
C LEU A 30 12.62 -3.28 -2.82
N ILE A 31 11.81 -2.49 -3.51
CA ILE A 31 12.09 -1.07 -3.75
C ILE A 31 11.74 -0.25 -2.51
N GLY A 32 10.59 -0.52 -1.89
CA GLY A 32 10.12 0.21 -0.72
C GLY A 32 11.05 0.05 0.48
N ASN A 33 11.56 -1.16 0.75
CA ASN A 33 12.50 -1.36 1.86
C ASN A 33 13.85 -0.70 1.60
N ALA A 34 14.38 -0.81 0.38
CA ALA A 34 15.65 -0.17 0.01
C ALA A 34 15.58 1.36 0.16
N LEU A 35 14.52 1.97 -0.37
CA LEU A 35 14.30 3.42 -0.24
C LEU A 35 14.03 3.83 1.21
N SER A 36 13.26 3.03 1.97
CA SER A 36 12.94 3.31 3.38
C SER A 36 14.17 3.31 4.29
N GLN A 37 15.12 2.39 4.08
CA GLN A 37 16.36 2.35 4.85
C GLN A 37 17.21 3.61 4.63
N VAL A 38 17.37 4.03 3.37
CA VAL A 38 18.10 5.26 3.02
C VAL A 38 17.39 6.49 3.56
N PHE A 39 16.08 6.59 3.32
CA PHE A 39 15.25 7.70 3.82
C PHE A 39 15.33 7.81 5.33
N TYR A 40 15.19 6.71 6.08
CA TYR A 40 15.26 6.73 7.54
C TYR A 40 16.60 7.26 8.04
N LYS A 41 17.71 6.72 7.55
CA LYS A 41 19.06 7.13 7.96
C LYS A 41 19.31 8.61 7.67
N GLU A 42 19.01 9.06 6.45
CA GLU A 42 19.20 10.46 6.04
C GLU A 42 18.23 11.40 6.78
N ALA A 43 17.00 10.97 7.05
CA ALA A 43 16.00 11.79 7.73
C ALA A 43 16.37 12.03 9.19
N VAL A 44 16.84 11.00 9.92
CA VAL A 44 17.33 11.15 11.29
C VAL A 44 18.47 12.16 11.34
N GLN A 45 19.49 11.99 10.49
CA GLN A 45 20.65 12.88 10.46
C GLN A 45 20.26 14.32 10.07
N THR A 46 19.39 14.48 9.08
CA THR A 46 18.94 15.80 8.59
C THR A 46 18.12 16.52 9.67
N TYR A 47 17.21 15.80 10.32
CA TYR A 47 16.34 16.35 11.35
C TYR A 47 17.12 16.73 12.62
N GLN A 48 18.05 15.87 13.08
CA GLN A 48 18.92 16.15 14.23
C GLN A 48 19.81 17.39 13.99
N ASN A 49 20.33 17.55 12.78
CA ASN A 49 21.14 18.70 12.40
C ASN A 49 20.31 19.97 12.10
N ARG A 50 19.00 19.98 12.41
CA ARG A 50 18.11 21.12 12.15
C ARG A 50 18.18 21.57 10.69
N LYS A 51 18.11 20.62 9.76
CA LYS A 51 18.05 20.88 8.31
C LYS A 51 16.69 20.46 7.76
N SER A 52 16.27 21.12 6.68
CA SER A 52 15.00 20.81 6.00
C SER A 52 15.00 19.40 5.40
N LEU A 53 13.92 18.66 5.65
CA LEU A 53 13.64 17.33 5.10
C LEU A 53 13.09 17.38 3.68
N ARG A 54 12.72 18.56 3.16
CA ARG A 54 12.04 18.73 1.87
C ARG A 54 12.75 18.06 0.71
N ALA A 55 14.06 18.28 0.56
CA ALA A 55 14.83 17.72 -0.56
C ALA A 55 14.85 16.19 -0.51
N LEU A 56 15.07 15.62 0.68
CA LEU A 56 15.05 14.19 0.93
C LEU A 56 13.67 13.58 0.64
N TYR A 57 12.61 14.17 1.19
CA TYR A 57 11.23 13.69 1.00
C TYR A 57 10.82 13.71 -0.47
N LEU A 58 11.07 14.82 -1.18
CA LEU A 58 10.72 14.95 -2.60
C LEU A 58 11.54 14.02 -3.50
N LYS A 59 12.83 13.83 -3.19
CA LYS A 59 13.67 12.86 -3.90
C LYS A 59 13.11 11.45 -3.75
N ASN A 60 12.76 11.06 -2.52
CA ASN A 60 12.20 9.74 -2.24
C ASN A 60 10.85 9.54 -2.95
N PHE A 61 9.95 10.52 -2.86
CA PHE A 61 8.65 10.50 -3.50
C PHE A 61 8.76 10.38 -5.04
N LYS A 62 9.59 11.20 -5.67
CA LYS A 62 9.82 11.14 -7.13
C LYS A 62 10.40 9.80 -7.57
N THR A 63 11.39 9.30 -6.83
CA THR A 63 12.02 7.99 -7.12
C THR A 63 10.99 6.87 -7.02
N THR A 64 10.12 6.93 -6.02
CA THR A 64 9.06 5.94 -5.83
C THR A 64 8.06 5.95 -6.98
N LEU A 65 7.67 7.13 -7.48
CA LEU A 65 6.75 7.25 -8.62
C LEU A 65 7.29 6.62 -9.90
N ILE A 66 8.61 6.66 -10.13
CA ILE A 66 9.25 6.02 -11.30
C ILE A 66 8.96 4.51 -11.33
N PHE A 67 8.82 3.87 -10.17
CA PHE A 67 8.50 2.44 -10.07
C PHE A 67 7.00 2.16 -9.87
N ALA A 68 6.32 3.00 -9.09
CA ALA A 68 4.92 2.80 -8.75
C ALA A 68 4.00 3.01 -9.96
N ILE A 69 4.27 4.00 -10.83
CA ILE A 69 3.43 4.26 -12.01
C ILE A 69 3.49 3.10 -13.01
N PRO A 70 4.66 2.60 -13.45
CA PRO A 70 4.71 1.41 -14.29
C PRO A 70 4.06 0.20 -13.63
N PHE A 71 4.27 -0.01 -12.33
CA PHE A 71 3.61 -1.09 -11.58
C PHE A 71 2.07 -1.00 -11.68
N LEU A 72 1.50 0.19 -11.50
CA LEU A 72 0.06 0.42 -11.65
C LEU A 72 -0.42 0.13 -13.09
N LEU A 73 0.27 0.65 -14.10
CA LEU A 73 -0.14 0.52 -15.49
C LEU A 73 -0.03 -0.94 -15.98
N ILE A 74 1.09 -1.60 -15.70
CA ILE A 74 1.35 -2.97 -16.14
C ILE A 74 0.34 -3.93 -15.51
N ILE A 75 0.12 -3.85 -14.20
CA ILE A 75 -0.81 -4.77 -13.52
C ILE A 75 -2.26 -4.36 -13.76
N GLY A 76 -2.58 -3.06 -13.78
CA GLY A 76 -3.95 -2.58 -13.99
C GLY A 76 -4.49 -2.90 -15.37
N LEU A 77 -3.69 -2.71 -16.42
CA LEU A 77 -4.10 -2.98 -17.80
C LEU A 77 -3.84 -4.43 -18.22
N GLY A 78 -2.76 -5.02 -17.71
CA GLY A 78 -2.27 -6.34 -18.15
C GLY A 78 -2.50 -7.49 -17.18
N GLY A 79 -3.01 -7.26 -15.96
CA GLY A 79 -3.03 -8.27 -14.89
C GLY A 79 -3.64 -9.62 -15.29
N LYS A 80 -4.82 -9.62 -15.93
CA LYS A 80 -5.45 -10.84 -16.47
C LYS A 80 -4.52 -11.57 -17.43
N VAL A 81 -4.02 -10.90 -18.46
CA VAL A 81 -3.17 -11.49 -19.50
C VAL A 81 -1.85 -12.00 -18.91
N LEU A 82 -1.21 -11.21 -18.05
CA LEU A 82 0.08 -11.55 -17.43
C LEU A 82 -0.03 -12.81 -16.57
N PHE A 83 -1.04 -12.90 -15.71
CA PHE A 83 -1.22 -14.05 -14.83
C PHE A 83 -1.63 -15.29 -15.62
N THR A 84 -2.55 -15.16 -16.58
CA THR A 84 -2.95 -16.27 -17.46
C THR A 84 -1.76 -16.81 -18.26
N PHE A 85 -0.95 -15.92 -18.85
CA PHE A 85 0.20 -16.31 -19.68
C PHE A 85 1.31 -16.94 -18.84
N TYR A 86 1.66 -16.35 -17.69
CA TYR A 86 2.80 -16.79 -16.88
C TYR A 86 2.48 -18.00 -15.99
N LEU A 87 1.29 -18.05 -15.40
CA LEU A 87 0.92 -19.10 -14.43
C LEU A 87 0.00 -20.18 -15.03
N GLY A 88 -0.64 -19.89 -16.17
CA GLY A 88 -1.60 -20.77 -16.83
C GLY A 88 -3.07 -20.32 -16.69
N ASN A 89 -3.94 -20.91 -17.51
CA ASN A 89 -5.36 -20.53 -17.61
C ASN A 89 -6.14 -20.60 -16.30
N GLN A 90 -5.76 -21.51 -15.39
CA GLN A 90 -6.36 -21.62 -14.07
C GLN A 90 -6.16 -20.38 -13.18
N TRP A 91 -5.19 -19.52 -13.49
CA TRP A 91 -4.89 -18.29 -12.72
C TRP A 91 -5.51 -17.02 -13.31
N THR A 92 -6.37 -17.15 -14.32
CA THR A 92 -7.05 -16.01 -14.95
C THR A 92 -7.79 -15.16 -13.91
N GLN A 93 -8.45 -15.79 -12.94
CA GLN A 93 -9.16 -15.08 -11.87
C GLN A 93 -8.21 -14.30 -10.95
N ALA A 94 -7.03 -14.85 -10.64
CA ALA A 94 -6.00 -14.13 -9.90
C ALA A 94 -5.53 -12.89 -10.67
N GLY A 95 -5.38 -12.97 -12.00
CA GLY A 95 -5.07 -11.81 -12.83
C GLY A 95 -6.14 -10.72 -12.78
N ILE A 96 -7.42 -11.09 -12.75
CA ILE A 96 -8.54 -10.14 -12.58
C ILE A 96 -8.49 -9.50 -11.18
N TYR A 97 -8.28 -10.30 -10.13
CA TYR A 97 -8.09 -9.79 -8.77
C TYR A 97 -6.89 -8.85 -8.66
N ALA A 98 -5.80 -9.10 -9.38
CA ALA A 98 -4.66 -8.20 -9.44
C ALA A 98 -5.03 -6.84 -10.05
N GLN A 99 -5.85 -6.82 -11.10
CA GLN A 99 -6.34 -5.58 -11.71
C GLN A 99 -7.22 -4.76 -10.76
N TYR A 100 -8.03 -5.42 -9.93
CA TYR A 100 -8.78 -4.71 -8.89
C TYR A 100 -7.84 -4.19 -7.80
N TYR A 101 -6.95 -5.05 -7.30
CA TYR A 101 -6.17 -4.76 -6.10
C TYR A 101 -5.03 -3.75 -6.29
N VAL A 102 -4.50 -3.64 -7.51
CA VAL A 102 -3.31 -2.84 -7.82
C VAL A 102 -3.45 -1.38 -7.41
N LEU A 103 -4.64 -0.78 -7.49
CA LEU A 103 -4.83 0.63 -7.15
C LEU A 103 -4.47 0.90 -5.69
N SER A 104 -4.90 0.03 -4.77
CA SER A 104 -4.54 0.16 -3.35
C SER A 104 -3.04 -0.11 -3.12
N MET A 105 -2.47 -1.06 -3.85
CA MET A 105 -1.04 -1.39 -3.79
C MET A 105 -0.17 -0.24 -4.31
N PHE A 106 -0.63 0.52 -5.30
CA PHE A 106 0.03 1.71 -5.81
C PHE A 106 0.17 2.78 -4.72
N PHE A 107 -0.92 3.12 -4.03
CA PHE A 107 -0.84 4.08 -2.92
C PHE A 107 0.00 3.57 -1.75
N LEU A 108 -0.11 2.27 -1.42
CA LEU A 108 0.78 1.65 -0.43
C LEU A 108 2.25 1.79 -0.83
N PHE A 109 2.57 1.61 -2.11
CA PHE A 109 3.94 1.73 -2.62
C PHE A 109 4.45 3.16 -2.53
N ILE A 110 3.62 4.17 -2.77
CA ILE A 110 4.00 5.58 -2.57
C ILE A 110 4.35 5.88 -1.11
N VAL A 111 3.61 5.29 -0.17
CA VAL A 111 3.74 5.56 1.27
C VAL A 111 4.87 4.76 1.92
N SER A 112 5.14 3.54 1.45
CA SER A 112 6.08 2.62 2.12
C SER A 112 7.51 3.16 2.34
N PRO A 113 8.11 3.94 1.42
CA PRO A 113 9.48 4.44 1.56
C PRO A 113 9.65 5.54 2.61
N VAL A 114 8.55 6.19 3.00
CA VAL A 114 8.56 7.29 3.99
C VAL A 114 7.87 6.90 5.30
N ASN A 115 7.55 5.60 5.47
CA ASN A 115 6.80 5.11 6.63
C ASN A 115 7.52 5.32 7.97
N SER A 116 8.82 5.59 7.94
CA SER A 116 9.63 5.91 9.12
C SER A 116 9.57 7.40 9.53
N LEU A 117 8.99 8.28 8.70
CA LEU A 117 8.90 9.71 9.02
C LEU A 117 8.22 10.00 10.37
N PRO A 118 7.08 9.37 10.74
CA PRO A 118 6.48 9.59 12.06
C PRO A 118 7.41 9.25 13.21
N LEU A 119 8.26 8.24 13.06
CA LEU A 119 9.25 7.89 14.08
C LEU A 119 10.34 8.97 14.20
N VAL A 120 10.80 9.52 13.06
CA VAL A 120 11.84 10.56 13.04
C VAL A 120 11.39 11.85 13.74
N VAL A 121 10.10 12.20 13.63
CA VAL A 121 9.56 13.47 14.14
C VAL A 121 8.66 13.32 15.37
N ASP A 122 8.73 12.17 16.04
CA ASP A 122 8.01 11.86 17.29
C ASP A 122 6.47 11.95 17.17
N LYS A 123 5.94 11.19 16.20
CA LYS A 123 4.50 11.01 15.87
C LYS A 123 4.11 9.55 15.67
N GLN A 124 4.87 8.61 16.22
CA GLN A 124 4.60 7.17 16.18
C GLN A 124 3.23 6.80 16.78
N GLU A 125 2.78 7.48 17.83
CA GLU A 125 1.47 7.21 18.46
C GLU A 125 0.30 7.49 17.51
N LEU A 126 0.36 8.61 16.77
CA LEU A 126 -0.66 8.93 15.77
C LEU A 126 -0.60 7.96 14.59
N HIS A 127 0.61 7.56 14.17
CA HIS A 127 0.76 6.54 13.12
C HIS A 127 0.18 5.19 13.56
N PHE A 128 0.36 4.81 14.82
CA PHE A 128 -0.23 3.60 15.39
C PHE A 128 -1.76 3.67 15.40
N ALA A 129 -2.34 4.79 15.84
CA ALA A 129 -3.80 5.00 15.82
C ALA A 129 -4.37 4.89 14.39
N LEU A 130 -3.73 5.52 13.41
CA LEU A 130 -4.11 5.41 12.00
C LEU A 130 -3.99 3.97 11.46
N SER A 131 -2.96 3.23 11.90
CA SER A 131 -2.78 1.83 11.53
C SER A 131 -3.88 0.93 12.10
N MET A 132 -4.33 1.19 13.34
CA MET A 132 -5.47 0.50 13.93
C MET A 132 -6.78 0.80 13.21
N ILE A 133 -7.03 2.07 12.88
CA ILE A 133 -8.20 2.47 12.07
C ILE A 133 -8.17 1.75 10.73
N ASN A 134 -7.04 1.73 10.05
CA ASN A 134 -6.85 1.01 8.79
C ASN A 134 -7.15 -0.49 8.93
N TYR A 135 -6.67 -1.13 10.00
CA TYR A 135 -6.92 -2.55 10.26
C TYR A 135 -8.40 -2.83 10.50
N VAL A 136 -9.08 -1.99 11.29
CA VAL A 136 -10.52 -2.12 11.56
C VAL A 136 -11.34 -1.93 10.29
N LEU A 137 -11.03 -0.91 9.47
CA LEU A 137 -11.72 -0.67 8.19
C LEU A 137 -11.49 -1.82 7.21
N SER A 138 -10.25 -2.32 7.11
CA SER A 138 -9.87 -3.46 6.28
C SER A 138 -10.70 -4.72 6.61
N LEU A 139 -10.79 -5.09 7.90
CA LEU A 139 -11.62 -6.23 8.32
C LEU A 139 -13.11 -5.93 8.18
N GLY A 140 -13.54 -4.73 8.57
CA GLY A 140 -14.92 -4.29 8.55
C GLY A 140 -15.53 -4.35 7.14
N THR A 141 -14.81 -3.87 6.13
CA THR A 141 -15.27 -3.96 4.73
C THR A 141 -15.54 -5.40 4.30
N ILE A 142 -14.64 -6.34 4.62
CA ILE A 142 -14.80 -7.74 4.23
C ILE A 142 -15.97 -8.38 4.98
N ILE A 143 -16.03 -8.21 6.30
CA ILE A 143 -17.05 -8.83 7.15
C ILE A 143 -18.44 -8.30 6.79
N VAL A 144 -18.62 -6.98 6.77
CA VAL A 144 -19.93 -6.37 6.51
C VAL A 144 -20.44 -6.76 5.13
N MET A 145 -19.61 -6.65 4.09
CA MET A 145 -20.07 -6.97 2.74
C MET A 145 -20.29 -8.47 2.51
N ALA A 146 -19.50 -9.35 3.15
CA ALA A 146 -19.73 -10.78 3.09
C ALA A 146 -21.06 -11.18 3.77
N LEU A 147 -21.37 -10.57 4.92
CA LEU A 147 -22.65 -10.78 5.61
C LEU A 147 -23.86 -10.27 4.81
N LEU A 148 -23.66 -9.23 4.00
CA LEU A 148 -24.67 -8.73 3.05
C LEU A 148 -24.81 -9.60 1.79
N GLY A 149 -24.00 -10.65 1.64
CA GLY A 149 -24.09 -11.62 0.53
C GLY A 149 -23.43 -11.16 -0.77
N TYR A 150 -22.55 -10.15 -0.75
CA TYR A 150 -21.84 -9.72 -1.95
C TYR A 150 -20.77 -10.73 -2.40
N SER A 151 -20.52 -10.79 -3.71
CA SER A 151 -19.43 -11.58 -4.28
C SER A 151 -18.05 -11.05 -3.88
N PHE A 152 -17.05 -11.93 -3.82
CA PHE A 152 -15.68 -11.53 -3.46
C PHE A 152 -15.10 -10.49 -4.43
N ASP A 153 -15.43 -10.54 -5.73
CA ASP A 153 -15.04 -9.54 -6.72
C ASP A 153 -15.51 -8.13 -6.33
N THR A 154 -16.79 -8.00 -5.93
CA THR A 154 -17.38 -6.73 -5.48
C THR A 154 -16.70 -6.24 -4.19
N ILE A 155 -16.48 -7.17 -3.26
CA ILE A 155 -15.82 -6.89 -1.98
C ILE A 155 -14.39 -6.42 -2.23
N LEU A 156 -13.65 -7.05 -3.13
CA LEU A 156 -12.28 -6.69 -3.44
C LEU A 156 -12.18 -5.30 -4.08
N ILE A 157 -13.13 -4.93 -4.95
CA ILE A 157 -13.20 -3.58 -5.52
C ILE A 157 -13.43 -2.55 -4.40
N VAL A 158 -14.44 -2.75 -3.55
CA VAL A 158 -14.74 -1.81 -2.46
C VAL A 158 -13.59 -1.76 -1.44
N TYR A 159 -13.03 -2.90 -1.06
CA TYR A 159 -11.84 -3.00 -0.24
C TYR A 159 -10.69 -2.18 -0.83
N THR A 160 -10.43 -2.33 -2.13
CA THR A 160 -9.38 -1.58 -2.81
C THR A 160 -9.64 -0.08 -2.75
N LEU A 161 -10.87 0.38 -2.98
CA LEU A 161 -11.23 1.80 -2.88
C LEU A 161 -11.00 2.33 -1.47
N VAL A 162 -11.48 1.63 -0.44
CA VAL A 162 -11.29 2.00 0.98
C VAL A 162 -9.81 2.09 1.31
N GLN A 163 -9.01 1.07 0.97
CA GLN A 163 -7.58 1.08 1.22
C GLN A 163 -6.83 2.16 0.44
N SER A 164 -7.25 2.43 -0.81
CA SER A 164 -6.65 3.49 -1.64
C SER A 164 -6.86 4.85 -0.99
N ILE A 165 -8.07 5.14 -0.49
CA ILE A 165 -8.39 6.37 0.22
C ILE A 165 -7.54 6.49 1.49
N ILE A 166 -7.44 5.41 2.28
CA ILE A 166 -6.66 5.40 3.52
C ILE A 166 -5.17 5.64 3.24
N TYR A 167 -4.58 4.93 2.29
CA TYR A 167 -3.16 5.12 1.97
C TYR A 167 -2.88 6.48 1.33
N ALA A 168 -3.78 7.00 0.49
CA ALA A 168 -3.67 8.37 -0.01
C ALA A 168 -3.73 9.38 1.14
N PHE A 169 -4.66 9.21 2.08
CA PHE A 169 -4.75 10.04 3.28
C PHE A 169 -3.48 9.97 4.13
N ILE A 170 -2.92 8.79 4.36
CA ILE A 170 -1.64 8.62 5.10
C ILE A 170 -0.50 9.33 4.35
N GLY A 171 -0.42 9.20 3.02
CA GLY A 171 0.58 9.91 2.22
C GLY A 171 0.45 11.43 2.31
N ILE A 172 -0.78 11.96 2.28
CA ILE A 172 -1.05 13.38 2.50
C ILE A 172 -0.67 13.79 3.92
N TRP A 173 -0.97 12.96 4.92
CA TRP A 173 -0.60 13.23 6.30
C TRP A 173 0.94 13.29 6.47
N TYR A 174 1.69 12.38 5.84
CA TYR A 174 3.15 12.41 5.80
C TYR A 174 3.69 13.67 5.14
N TYR A 175 3.06 14.11 4.05
CA TYR A 175 3.39 15.36 3.38
C TYR A 175 3.23 16.57 4.34
N HIS A 176 2.10 16.65 5.05
CA HIS A 176 1.89 17.71 6.04
C HIS A 176 2.85 17.59 7.23
N LEU A 177 3.20 16.36 7.61
CA LEU A 177 4.06 16.10 8.74
C LEU A 177 5.49 16.59 8.50
N TYR A 178 6.08 16.32 7.33
CA TYR A 178 7.42 16.85 7.04
C TYR A 178 7.39 18.38 6.91
N LEU A 179 6.33 18.97 6.34
CA LEU A 179 6.21 20.44 6.27
C LEU A 179 6.16 21.07 7.65
N LYS A 180 5.43 20.46 8.58
CA LYS A 180 5.37 20.91 9.98
C LYS A 180 6.70 20.73 10.69
N ALA A 181 7.46 19.68 10.36
CA ALA A 181 8.81 19.46 10.89
C ALA A 181 9.77 20.54 10.40
N ASP A 182 9.75 20.88 9.11
CA ASP A 182 10.59 21.94 8.51
C ASP A 182 10.28 23.33 9.10
N LYS A 183 9.00 23.64 9.35
CA LYS A 183 8.61 24.91 10.00
C LYS A 183 9.10 25.07 11.44
N LYS A 184 9.46 23.98 12.13
CA LYS A 184 10.02 24.03 13.49
C LYS A 184 11.55 24.18 13.48
N ILE A 185 12.17 24.09 12.32
CA ILE A 185 13.61 24.16 12.12
C ILE A 185 14.06 25.57 11.73
N ILE A 186 13.21 26.29 10.99
CA ILE A 186 13.35 27.72 10.65
C ILE A 186 12.87 28.55 11.84
#